data_AF-A0A8S0SHT9-F1
#
_entry.id   AF-A0A8S0SHT9-F1
#
_cell.length_a   1.000
_cell.length_b   1.000
_cell.length_c   1.000
_cell.angle_alpha   90.00
_cell.angle_beta   90.00
_cell.angle_gamma   90.00
#
_symmetry.space_group_name_H-M   'P 1'
#
loop_
_entity.id
_entity.type
_entity.pdbx_description
1 polymer ?
#
loop_
_entity_poly.entity_id
_entity_poly.type
_entity_poly.pdbx_seq_one_letter_code
_entity_poly.pdbx_strand_id
1 'polypeptide(L)'
;MALVGGAAEILMKFKILLSLILWINTFALSQAYEHPGQYRYPFIRPASSFTEPPSAAESRGASKTYDYIIIGGGTAGCPLAATLSQNFSVLLLERGGTPFANGNVSFLQNFHISLADTSQTSASQVFISTDGVINSRARILGGGTCINAGFYTRASASYIKRVGWDAKLVNESYPWVEKQIVHRPELVPWQRAFRDSLIEVGISPFNGFTYDHLYGTKIGGTIFDRFGRRHTAAELLASANPDNLHVLVHATVQKIVFDKTSKRPRAVGVIFKDENGKQNKAFLSKRPRSEIIVSSGALGSPQLLLLSGIGPKADLEKLNISVVLDNEFVGKGMADNPLNTIYIPTNRNIKQSLIQVVGITKLGVYIEASSGFGQSMDSIHWNNGIVSAEVSTMFLCVCLVYSNE
;
A
#
# COMPACT_ATOMS: atom_id res chain seq x y z
N MET A 1 -2.89 28.60 -69.04
CA MET A 1 -3.54 27.56 -68.20
C MET A 1 -2.61 26.39 -67.84
N ALA A 2 -1.29 26.59 -67.68
CA ALA A 2 -0.34 25.52 -67.37
C ALA A 2 0.48 25.73 -66.08
N LEU A 3 0.23 26.81 -65.32
CA LEU A 3 1.02 27.19 -64.13
C LEU A 3 0.30 26.96 -62.79
N VAL A 4 -0.99 26.57 -62.81
CA VAL A 4 -1.77 26.31 -61.58
C VAL A 4 -1.76 24.83 -61.19
N GLY A 5 -1.48 23.92 -62.13
CA GLY A 5 -1.44 22.47 -61.88
C GLY A 5 -0.25 22.01 -61.03
N GLY A 6 0.95 22.59 -61.26
CA GLY A 6 2.17 22.15 -60.57
C GLY A 6 2.21 22.46 -59.08
N ALA A 7 1.62 23.58 -58.65
CA ALA A 7 1.57 23.96 -57.23
C ALA A 7 0.66 23.05 -56.41
N ALA A 8 -0.47 22.63 -56.98
CA ALA A 8 -1.39 21.70 -56.33
C ALA A 8 -0.77 20.30 -56.16
N GLU A 9 -0.01 19.85 -57.16
CA GLU A 9 0.65 18.55 -57.13
C GLU A 9 1.79 18.48 -56.10
N ILE A 10 2.57 19.57 -55.96
CA ILE A 10 3.61 19.70 -54.94
C ILE A 10 2.99 19.72 -53.54
N LEU A 11 1.90 20.47 -53.34
CA LEU A 11 1.21 20.54 -52.06
C LEU A 11 0.62 19.19 -51.64
N MET A 12 0.13 18.40 -52.60
CA MET A 12 -0.40 17.07 -52.35
C MET A 12 0.71 16.07 -51.97
N LYS A 13 1.85 16.09 -52.67
CA LYS A 13 3.02 15.28 -52.32
C LYS A 13 3.59 15.64 -50.95
N PHE A 14 3.59 16.93 -50.59
CA PHE A 14 4.04 17.39 -49.27
C PHE A 14 3.10 16.93 -48.15
N LYS A 15 1.78 16.97 -48.36
CA LYS A 15 0.79 16.46 -47.40
C LYS A 15 0.90 14.94 -47.21
N ILE A 16 1.13 14.19 -48.29
CA ILE A 16 1.31 12.73 -48.22
C ILE A 16 2.59 12.39 -47.45
N LEU A 17 3.70 13.09 -47.72
CA LEU A 17 4.94 12.91 -46.98
C LEU A 17 4.80 13.26 -45.50
N LEU A 18 4.11 14.37 -45.17
CA LEU A 18 3.83 14.73 -43.79
C LEU A 18 2.97 13.68 -43.09
N SER A 19 1.95 13.15 -43.79
CA SER A 19 1.10 12.08 -43.24
C SER A 19 1.87 10.77 -43.05
N LEU A 20 2.79 10.41 -43.94
CA LEU A 20 3.66 9.23 -43.79
C LEU A 20 4.65 9.40 -42.64
N ILE A 21 5.23 10.59 -42.46
CA ILE A 21 6.10 10.90 -41.30
C ILE A 21 5.28 10.86 -40.01
N LEU A 22 4.05 11.39 -40.00
CA LEU A 22 3.14 11.27 -38.86
C LEU A 22 2.80 9.81 -38.57
N TRP A 23 2.56 9.00 -39.60
CA TRP A 23 2.20 7.59 -39.48
C TRP A 23 3.37 6.71 -39.03
N ILE A 24 4.59 6.97 -39.51
CA ILE A 24 5.81 6.27 -39.08
C ILE A 24 6.14 6.66 -37.64
N ASN A 25 5.95 7.92 -37.24
CA ASN A 25 6.09 8.33 -35.84
C ASN A 25 5.02 7.68 -34.96
N THR A 26 3.75 7.59 -35.37
CA THR A 26 2.72 6.91 -34.57
C THR A 26 2.93 5.39 -34.47
N PHE A 27 3.49 4.75 -35.49
CA PHE A 27 3.87 3.33 -35.43
C PHE A 27 5.15 3.06 -34.62
N ALA A 28 6.14 3.97 -34.68
CA ALA A 28 7.34 3.88 -33.85
C ALA A 28 7.05 4.21 -32.35
N LEU A 29 6.06 5.09 -32.09
CA LEU A 29 5.58 5.40 -30.75
C LEU A 29 4.68 4.29 -30.17
N SER A 30 4.03 3.46 -31.00
CA SER A 30 3.13 2.39 -30.50
C SER A 30 3.86 1.13 -30.05
N GLN A 31 5.13 0.93 -30.43
CA GLN A 31 5.93 -0.24 -30.02
C GLN A 31 6.95 0.04 -28.89
N ALA A 32 6.98 1.26 -28.32
CA ALA A 32 7.93 1.60 -27.26
C ALA A 32 7.40 2.63 -26.23
N TYR A 33 6.08 2.72 -26.03
CA TYR A 33 5.50 3.51 -24.91
C TYR A 33 5.29 2.63 -23.68
N GLU A 34 6.36 2.04 -23.14
CA GLU A 34 6.40 1.77 -21.71
C GLU A 34 6.64 3.12 -21.02
N HIS A 35 5.66 3.60 -20.25
CA HIS A 35 5.76 4.85 -19.50
C HIS A 35 7.08 4.89 -18.70
N PRO A 36 8.05 5.78 -19.01
CA PRO A 36 9.36 5.80 -18.36
C PRO A 36 9.33 6.08 -16.84
N GLY A 37 8.15 6.36 -16.27
CA GLY A 37 7.92 6.59 -14.85
C GLY A 37 7.04 5.55 -14.13
N GLN A 38 6.53 4.52 -14.81
CA GLN A 38 5.65 3.51 -14.17
C GLN A 38 6.41 2.64 -13.17
N TYR A 39 7.66 2.30 -13.49
CA TYR A 39 8.56 1.51 -12.64
C TYR A 39 9.76 2.36 -12.26
N ARG A 40 9.72 2.96 -11.05
CA ARG A 40 10.78 3.83 -10.54
C ARG A 40 12.12 3.11 -10.34
N TYR A 41 12.09 1.81 -10.06
CA TYR A 41 13.27 1.00 -9.77
C TYR A 41 13.37 -0.18 -10.75
N PRO A 42 14.58 -0.52 -11.25
CA PRO A 42 14.77 -1.51 -12.33
C PRO A 42 14.41 -2.95 -11.93
N PHE A 43 14.36 -3.22 -10.63
CA PHE A 43 13.96 -4.51 -10.06
C PHE A 43 12.44 -4.69 -9.92
N ILE A 44 11.64 -3.64 -10.19
CA ILE A 44 10.17 -3.74 -10.22
C ILE A 44 9.71 -4.04 -11.64
N ARG A 45 8.94 -5.12 -11.79
CA ARG A 45 8.42 -5.56 -13.08
C ARG A 45 6.98 -6.06 -12.96
N PRO A 46 6.20 -6.07 -14.04
CA PRO A 46 4.91 -6.74 -14.05
C PRO A 46 5.06 -8.26 -13.89
N ALA A 47 4.05 -8.92 -13.33
CA ALA A 47 4.09 -10.36 -13.05
C ALA A 47 4.21 -11.20 -14.32
N SER A 48 3.67 -10.76 -15.46
CA SER A 48 3.80 -11.45 -16.75
C SER A 48 5.24 -11.55 -17.27
N SER A 49 6.14 -10.69 -16.79
CA SER A 49 7.57 -10.76 -17.11
C SER A 49 8.27 -11.95 -16.44
N PHE A 50 7.59 -12.64 -15.52
CA PHE A 50 8.11 -13.83 -14.89
C PHE A 50 8.14 -15.00 -15.87
N THR A 51 9.34 -15.38 -16.28
CA THR A 51 9.55 -16.56 -17.11
C THR A 51 9.71 -17.80 -16.23
N GLU A 52 8.69 -18.66 -16.23
CA GLU A 52 8.86 -20.06 -15.83
C GLU A 52 9.81 -20.75 -16.83
N PRO A 53 10.67 -21.69 -16.40
CA PRO A 53 11.45 -22.48 -17.35
C PRO A 53 10.51 -23.28 -18.28
N PRO A 54 10.90 -23.53 -19.54
CA PRO A 54 10.14 -24.39 -20.45
C PRO A 54 9.91 -25.78 -19.83
N SER A 55 8.75 -26.36 -20.12
CA SER A 55 8.33 -27.67 -19.63
C SER A 55 9.39 -28.75 -19.90
N ALA A 56 9.43 -29.76 -19.02
CA ALA A 56 10.47 -30.77 -18.79
C ALA A 56 11.08 -31.55 -19.99
N ALA A 57 10.72 -31.26 -21.24
CA ALA A 57 11.37 -31.83 -22.41
C ALA A 57 12.63 -31.06 -22.85
N GLU A 58 12.76 -29.77 -22.53
CA GLU A 58 13.85 -28.92 -23.04
C GLU A 58 14.37 -27.94 -21.99
N SER A 59 15.17 -28.45 -21.04
CA SER A 59 16.39 -27.82 -20.53
C SER A 59 16.73 -28.36 -19.14
N ARG A 60 18.02 -28.65 -18.93
CA ARG A 60 18.64 -28.71 -17.60
C ARG A 60 18.78 -27.29 -17.00
N GLY A 61 17.80 -26.41 -17.23
CA GLY A 61 17.78 -25.03 -16.77
C GLY A 61 17.13 -24.97 -15.39
N ALA A 62 17.91 -24.59 -14.38
CA ALA A 62 17.41 -24.44 -13.02
C ALA A 62 16.21 -23.47 -13.00
N SER A 63 15.08 -23.90 -12.40
CA SER A 63 14.00 -22.98 -12.02
C SER A 63 14.59 -21.80 -11.24
N LYS A 64 14.14 -20.58 -11.54
CA LYS A 64 14.59 -19.38 -10.82
C LYS A 64 14.11 -19.49 -9.37
N THR A 65 15.03 -19.83 -8.47
CA THR A 65 14.77 -19.98 -7.04
C THR A 65 15.20 -18.76 -6.25
N TYR A 66 14.62 -18.59 -5.06
CA TYR A 66 14.88 -17.46 -4.17
C TYR A 66 15.14 -17.93 -2.75
N ASP A 67 16.04 -17.26 -2.05
CA ASP A 67 16.25 -17.52 -0.61
C ASP A 67 15.01 -17.10 0.19
N TYR A 68 14.38 -15.98 -0.17
CA TYR A 68 13.14 -15.54 0.46
C TYR A 68 12.07 -15.19 -0.58
N ILE A 69 10.84 -15.63 -0.33
CA ILE A 69 9.65 -15.18 -1.07
C ILE A 69 8.74 -14.44 -0.09
N ILE A 70 8.52 -13.15 -0.33
CA ILE A 70 7.66 -12.29 0.48
C ILE A 70 6.35 -12.08 -0.26
N ILE A 71 5.24 -12.36 0.40
CA ILE A 71 3.89 -12.27 -0.17
C ILE A 71 3.17 -11.04 0.39
N GLY A 72 3.06 -9.99 -0.42
CA GLY A 72 2.50 -8.69 -0.08
C GLY A 72 3.57 -7.62 0.06
N GLY A 73 3.63 -6.70 -0.90
CA GLY A 73 4.52 -5.54 -0.92
C GLY A 73 3.94 -4.36 -0.15
N GLY A 74 3.48 -4.61 1.08
CA GLY A 74 2.82 -3.60 1.92
C GLY A 74 3.76 -2.87 2.88
N THR A 75 3.17 -2.24 3.90
CA THR A 75 3.87 -1.48 4.95
C THR A 75 5.02 -2.27 5.60
N ALA A 76 4.81 -3.57 5.88
CA ALA A 76 5.84 -4.44 6.45
C ALA A 76 6.67 -5.17 5.39
N GLY A 77 6.06 -5.54 4.26
CA GLY A 77 6.71 -6.34 3.22
C GLY A 77 7.83 -5.59 2.48
N CYS A 78 7.65 -4.31 2.19
CA CYS A 78 8.68 -3.51 1.53
C CYS A 78 9.98 -3.37 2.35
N PRO A 79 9.97 -2.87 3.60
CA PRO A 79 11.21 -2.76 4.38
C PRO A 79 11.84 -4.12 4.70
N LEU A 80 11.03 -5.17 4.88
CA LEU A 80 11.53 -6.54 5.01
C LEU A 80 12.30 -7.00 3.76
N ALA A 81 11.73 -6.77 2.57
CA ALA A 81 12.38 -7.11 1.31
C ALA A 81 13.70 -6.36 1.11
N ALA A 82 13.72 -5.06 1.41
CA ALA A 82 14.93 -4.24 1.35
C ALA A 82 16.03 -4.71 2.33
N THR A 83 15.63 -5.19 3.51
CA THR A 83 16.55 -5.70 4.53
C THR A 83 17.13 -7.05 4.13
N LEU A 84 16.30 -8.00 3.71
CA LEU A 84 16.76 -9.33 3.32
C LEU A 84 17.60 -9.31 2.04
N SER A 85 17.28 -8.42 1.10
CA SER A 85 18.01 -8.34 -0.18
C SER A 85 19.47 -7.91 -0.03
N GLN A 86 19.87 -7.34 1.11
CA GLN A 86 21.27 -7.00 1.36
C GLN A 86 22.19 -8.22 1.23
N ASN A 87 21.72 -9.41 1.62
CA ASN A 87 22.53 -10.62 1.67
C ASN A 87 21.94 -11.83 0.92
N PHE A 88 20.68 -11.74 0.48
CA PHE A 88 19.94 -12.90 -0.02
C PHE A 88 19.14 -12.58 -1.28
N SER A 89 18.88 -13.59 -2.10
CA SER A 89 17.96 -13.46 -3.23
C SER A 89 16.51 -13.40 -2.75
N VAL A 90 15.81 -12.31 -3.06
CA VAL A 90 14.45 -12.04 -2.57
C VAL A 90 13.48 -11.84 -3.73
N LEU A 91 12.35 -12.53 -3.69
CA LEU A 91 11.19 -12.27 -4.53
C LEU A 91 10.09 -11.62 -3.69
N LEU A 92 9.65 -10.43 -4.06
CA LEU A 92 8.48 -9.76 -3.48
C LEU A 92 7.32 -9.82 -4.47
N LEU A 93 6.18 -10.37 -4.04
CA LEU A 93 4.97 -10.48 -4.86
C LEU A 93 3.89 -9.52 -4.34
N GLU A 94 3.42 -8.61 -5.17
CA GLU A 94 2.36 -7.66 -4.86
C GLU A 94 1.21 -7.76 -5.87
N ARG A 95 -0.02 -7.85 -5.39
CA ARG A 95 -1.21 -8.01 -6.24
C ARG A 95 -1.64 -6.72 -6.95
N GLY A 96 -1.30 -5.56 -6.40
CA GLY A 96 -1.59 -4.25 -6.97
C GLY A 96 -0.50 -3.73 -7.90
N GLY A 97 -0.71 -2.53 -8.44
CA GLY A 97 0.26 -1.80 -9.27
C GLY A 97 1.30 -1.02 -8.46
N THR A 98 1.89 0.01 -9.07
CA THR A 98 2.90 0.89 -8.44
C THR A 98 2.29 2.26 -8.06
N PRO A 99 2.81 2.92 -7.00
CA PRO A 99 2.30 4.23 -6.59
C PRO A 99 2.92 5.40 -7.37
N PHE A 100 4.09 5.22 -7.99
CA PHE A 100 4.95 6.33 -8.42
C PHE A 100 4.38 7.23 -9.52
N ALA A 101 3.57 6.68 -10.41
CA ALA A 101 2.90 7.42 -11.48
C ALA A 101 1.42 7.72 -11.17
N ASN A 102 0.92 7.31 -10.00
CA ASN A 102 -0.47 7.50 -9.61
C ASN A 102 -0.63 8.79 -8.80
N GLY A 103 -1.08 9.86 -9.46
CA GLY A 103 -1.32 11.16 -8.84
C GLY A 103 -2.38 11.15 -7.74
N ASN A 104 -3.36 10.25 -7.81
CA ASN A 104 -4.40 10.13 -6.77
C ASN A 104 -3.84 9.55 -5.47
N VAL A 105 -2.82 8.69 -5.58
CA VAL A 105 -2.10 8.12 -4.43
C VAL A 105 -1.02 9.06 -3.91
N SER A 106 -0.32 9.74 -4.83
CA SER A 106 0.93 10.44 -4.52
C SER A 106 0.77 11.79 -3.82
N PHE A 107 -0.42 12.39 -3.79
CA PHE A 107 -0.61 13.74 -3.26
C PHE A 107 -1.70 13.82 -2.18
N LEU A 108 -1.42 14.58 -1.12
CA LEU A 108 -2.33 14.82 0.00
C LEU A 108 -3.70 15.31 -0.45
N GLN A 109 -3.72 16.23 -1.41
CA GLN A 109 -4.96 16.83 -1.93
C GLN A 109 -5.92 15.78 -2.50
N ASN A 110 -5.40 14.67 -3.01
CA ASN A 110 -6.16 13.60 -3.63
C ASN A 110 -6.50 12.45 -2.67
N PHE A 111 -6.20 12.57 -1.37
CA PHE A 111 -6.46 11.51 -0.38
C PHE A 111 -7.90 10.96 -0.46
N HIS A 112 -8.90 11.84 -0.51
CA HIS A 112 -10.31 11.46 -0.59
C HIS A 112 -10.66 10.79 -1.94
N ILE A 113 -10.07 11.25 -3.05
CA ILE A 113 -10.24 10.67 -4.38
C ILE A 113 -9.73 9.22 -4.41
N SER A 114 -8.56 8.97 -3.82
CA SER A 114 -8.01 7.61 -3.74
C SER A 114 -8.90 6.63 -2.96
N LEU A 115 -9.67 7.11 -1.98
CA LEU A 115 -10.59 6.27 -1.20
C LEU A 115 -11.96 6.10 -1.87
N ALA A 116 -12.38 7.07 -2.70
CA ALA A 116 -13.63 7.03 -3.45
C ALA A 116 -13.53 6.24 -4.77
N ASP A 117 -12.31 5.94 -5.25
CA ASP A 117 -12.09 5.17 -6.48
C ASP A 117 -12.51 3.71 -6.31
N THR A 118 -13.62 3.32 -6.96
CA THR A 118 -14.17 1.96 -6.98
C THR A 118 -13.74 1.14 -8.20
N SER A 119 -12.82 1.65 -9.02
CA SER A 119 -12.37 0.98 -10.23
C SER A 119 -11.69 -0.37 -9.92
N GLN A 120 -11.72 -1.29 -10.89
CA GLN A 120 -11.09 -2.60 -10.74
C GLN A 120 -9.57 -2.51 -10.54
N THR A 121 -8.93 -1.40 -10.90
CA THR A 121 -7.49 -1.13 -10.73
C THR A 121 -7.19 -0.19 -9.56
N SER A 122 -8.20 0.26 -8.82
CA SER A 122 -8.05 1.15 -7.67
C SER A 122 -7.03 0.63 -6.66
N ALA A 123 -6.23 1.56 -6.14
CA ALA A 123 -5.28 1.33 -5.05
C ALA A 123 -6.00 1.05 -3.72
N SER A 124 -7.27 1.46 -3.60
CA SER A 124 -8.13 1.22 -2.45
C SER A 124 -9.19 0.18 -2.80
N GLN A 125 -9.20 -0.94 -2.08
CA GLN A 125 -10.25 -1.95 -2.20
C GLN A 125 -11.23 -1.80 -1.03
N VAL A 126 -12.43 -1.31 -1.33
CA VAL A 126 -13.53 -1.22 -0.37
C VAL A 126 -14.06 -2.62 -0.02
N PHE A 127 -14.47 -2.81 1.22
CA PHE A 127 -15.23 -3.94 1.71
C PHE A 127 -16.20 -3.49 2.82
N ILE A 128 -17.15 -4.35 3.17
CA ILE A 128 -18.09 -4.10 4.26
C ILE A 128 -17.90 -5.24 5.27
N SER A 129 -17.73 -4.90 6.55
CA SER A 129 -17.67 -5.90 7.62
C SER A 129 -19.01 -6.60 7.80
N THR A 130 -19.03 -7.72 8.53
CA THR A 130 -20.28 -8.40 8.90
C THR A 130 -21.20 -7.55 9.77
N ASP A 131 -20.65 -6.53 10.45
CA ASP A 131 -21.39 -5.55 11.25
C ASP A 131 -21.96 -4.40 10.40
N GLY A 132 -21.74 -4.41 9.09
CA GLY A 132 -22.20 -3.36 8.16
C GLY A 132 -21.27 -2.15 8.06
N VAL A 133 -20.05 -2.22 8.61
CA VAL A 133 -19.09 -1.10 8.58
C VAL A 133 -18.34 -1.09 7.25
N ILE A 134 -18.44 0.01 6.50
CA ILE A 134 -17.66 0.23 5.28
C ILE A 134 -16.21 0.50 5.66
N ASN A 135 -15.28 -0.24 5.07
CA ASN A 135 -13.86 -0.07 5.31
C ASN A 135 -13.08 -0.32 3.99
N SER A 136 -11.79 0.01 3.97
CA SER A 136 -10.92 -0.08 2.80
C SER A 136 -9.60 -0.72 3.14
N ARG A 137 -9.06 -1.53 2.22
CA ARG A 137 -7.70 -2.07 2.29
C ARG A 137 -6.90 -1.74 1.03
N ALA A 138 -5.59 -1.58 1.18
CA ALA A 138 -4.74 -1.28 0.04
C ALA A 138 -4.63 -2.46 -0.95
N ARG A 139 -4.41 -2.10 -2.21
CA ARG A 139 -4.09 -3.00 -3.33
C ARG A 139 -3.09 -2.31 -4.25
N ILE A 140 -1.90 -2.07 -3.74
CA ILE A 140 -0.83 -1.35 -4.41
C ILE A 140 0.50 -1.60 -3.69
N LEU A 141 1.62 -1.57 -4.40
CA LEU A 141 2.95 -1.60 -3.80
C LEU A 141 3.11 -0.41 -2.83
N GLY A 142 3.59 -0.69 -1.62
CA GLY A 142 3.60 0.21 -0.46
C GLY A 142 2.42 0.00 0.50
N GLY A 143 1.37 -0.71 0.07
CA GLY A 143 0.24 -1.09 0.92
C GLY A 143 -0.50 0.09 1.56
N GLY A 144 -0.87 -0.05 2.84
CA GLY A 144 -1.68 0.95 3.54
C GLY A 144 -1.05 2.35 3.56
N THR A 145 0.27 2.46 3.51
CA THR A 145 0.97 3.77 3.44
C THR A 145 0.59 4.58 2.21
N CYS A 146 0.11 3.94 1.14
CA CYS A 146 -0.34 4.60 -0.09
C CYS A 146 -1.73 5.25 0.02
N ILE A 147 -2.59 4.77 0.93
CA ILE A 147 -4.00 5.23 1.02
C ILE A 147 -4.37 5.81 2.38
N ASN A 148 -3.50 5.71 3.39
CA ASN A 148 -3.79 6.19 4.74
C ASN A 148 -3.75 7.74 4.85
N ALA A 149 -4.12 8.24 6.03
CA ALA A 149 -4.09 9.67 6.35
C ALA A 149 -2.68 10.22 6.68
N GLY A 150 -1.66 9.36 6.65
CA GLY A 150 -0.26 9.73 6.69
C GLY A 150 0.32 10.17 8.03
N PHE A 151 -0.44 10.16 9.13
CA PHE A 151 0.10 10.39 10.47
C PHE A 151 1.11 9.29 10.87
N TYR A 152 2.21 9.69 11.50
CA TYR A 152 3.26 8.79 11.96
C TYR A 152 3.50 8.96 13.47
N THR A 153 3.48 7.84 14.18
CA THR A 153 3.86 7.72 15.60
C THR A 153 4.53 6.36 15.83
N ARG A 154 5.45 6.29 16.78
CA ARG A 154 6.03 5.05 17.30
C ARG A 154 5.02 4.34 18.19
N ALA A 155 5.21 3.04 18.41
CA ALA A 155 4.45 2.28 19.38
C ALA A 155 4.79 2.73 20.80
N SER A 156 3.85 2.57 21.74
CA SER A 156 4.12 2.83 23.15
C SER A 156 5.15 1.85 23.72
N ALA A 157 5.99 2.33 24.64
CA ALA A 157 6.97 1.47 25.32
C ALA A 157 6.27 0.33 26.12
N SER A 158 5.08 0.60 26.65
CA SER A 158 4.22 -0.40 27.30
C SER A 158 3.77 -1.48 26.32
N TYR A 159 3.34 -1.11 25.11
CA TYR A 159 3.01 -2.06 24.06
C TYR A 159 4.21 -2.95 23.71
N ILE A 160 5.37 -2.35 23.41
CA ILE A 160 6.60 -3.08 23.07
C ILE A 160 6.97 -4.10 24.15
N LYS A 161 6.90 -3.68 25.43
CA LYS A 161 7.14 -4.56 26.57
C LYS A 161 6.11 -5.68 26.67
N ARG A 162 4.82 -5.38 26.51
CA ARG A 162 3.73 -6.34 26.63
C ARG A 162 3.82 -7.46 25.59
N VAL A 163 4.18 -7.13 24.35
CA VAL A 163 4.33 -8.13 23.28
C VAL A 163 5.68 -8.85 23.28
N GLY A 164 6.56 -8.52 24.22
CA GLY A 164 7.85 -9.20 24.40
C GLY A 164 8.87 -8.93 23.31
N TRP A 165 8.79 -7.79 22.61
CA TRP A 165 9.76 -7.42 21.58
C TRP A 165 11.06 -6.90 22.20
N ASP A 166 12.18 -7.11 21.48
CA ASP A 166 13.45 -6.49 21.83
C ASP A 166 13.35 -4.97 21.62
N ALA A 167 13.19 -4.24 22.73
CA ALA A 167 13.02 -2.80 22.72
C ALA A 167 14.23 -2.06 22.11
N LYS A 168 15.45 -2.62 22.23
CA LYS A 168 16.64 -2.01 21.64
C LYS A 168 16.56 -2.10 20.11
N LEU A 169 16.30 -3.30 19.58
CA LEU A 169 16.18 -3.50 18.14
C LEU A 169 15.03 -2.70 17.52
N VAL A 170 13.89 -2.61 18.22
CA VAL A 170 12.75 -1.77 17.79
C VAL A 170 13.18 -0.31 17.68
N ASN A 171 13.83 0.22 18.72
CA ASN A 171 14.28 1.61 18.76
C ASN A 171 15.37 1.92 17.72
N GLU A 172 16.22 0.95 17.39
CA GLU A 172 17.23 1.07 16.32
C GLU A 172 16.60 1.04 14.92
N SER A 173 15.43 0.41 14.77
CA SER A 173 14.73 0.27 13.49
C SER A 173 13.96 1.53 13.10
N TYR A 174 13.39 2.28 14.05
CA TYR A 174 12.59 3.48 13.75
C TYR A 174 13.35 4.55 12.95
N PRO A 175 14.57 4.99 13.34
CA PRO A 175 15.30 6.03 12.63
C PRO A 175 15.57 5.70 11.16
N TRP A 176 15.68 4.43 10.80
CA TRP A 176 15.89 4.02 9.41
C TRP A 176 14.69 4.34 8.53
N VAL A 177 13.46 4.11 9.02
CA VAL A 177 12.22 4.51 8.31
C VAL A 177 12.04 6.02 8.34
N GLU A 178 12.22 6.63 9.52
CA GLU A 178 11.97 8.05 9.74
C GLU A 178 12.79 8.95 8.82
N LYS A 179 14.07 8.63 8.64
CA LYS A 179 14.99 9.40 7.77
C LYS A 179 14.61 9.34 6.29
N GLN A 180 13.86 8.32 5.86
CA GLN A 180 13.57 8.09 4.45
C GLN A 180 12.21 8.65 4.04
N ILE A 181 11.18 8.48 4.87
CA ILE A 181 9.79 8.73 4.45
C ILE A 181 8.94 9.51 5.48
N VAL A 182 9.52 9.96 6.60
CA VAL A 182 8.77 10.69 7.64
C VAL A 182 9.29 12.12 7.75
N HIS A 183 8.35 13.05 7.84
CA HIS A 183 8.59 14.48 7.90
C HIS A 183 7.93 15.07 9.15
N ARG A 184 8.49 16.19 9.61
CA ARG A 184 7.81 17.07 10.55
C ARG A 184 6.80 17.93 9.79
N PRO A 185 5.50 17.91 10.15
CA PRO A 185 4.49 18.68 9.44
C PRO A 185 4.66 20.18 9.70
N GLU A 186 4.33 20.99 8.69
CA GLU A 186 4.01 22.41 8.91
C GLU A 186 2.58 22.50 9.44
N LEU A 187 2.44 23.03 10.66
CA LEU A 187 1.16 23.04 11.36
C LEU A 187 0.22 24.10 10.76
N VAL A 188 -0.83 23.65 10.09
CA VAL A 188 -1.84 24.50 9.45
C VAL A 188 -2.83 25.10 10.47
N PRO A 189 -3.53 26.21 10.14
CA PRO A 189 -4.39 26.93 11.10
C PRO A 189 -5.42 26.05 11.81
N TRP A 190 -6.07 25.12 11.10
CA TRP A 190 -7.03 24.19 11.69
C TRP A 190 -6.39 23.31 12.77
N GLN A 191 -5.22 22.73 12.48
CA GLN A 191 -4.52 21.85 13.42
C GLN A 191 -3.96 22.63 14.63
N ARG A 192 -3.62 23.92 14.48
CA ARG A 192 -3.28 24.81 15.61
C ARG A 192 -4.47 25.03 16.53
N ALA A 193 -5.62 25.40 15.96
CA ALA A 193 -6.84 25.58 16.72
C ALA A 193 -7.23 24.29 17.46
N PHE A 194 -7.17 23.14 16.76
CA PHE A 194 -7.45 21.85 17.36
C PHE A 194 -6.50 21.49 18.51
N ARG A 195 -5.19 21.72 18.36
CA ARG A 195 -4.21 21.58 19.46
C ARG A 195 -4.61 22.42 20.67
N ASP A 196 -4.92 23.69 20.45
CA ASP A 196 -5.23 24.63 21.52
C ASP A 196 -6.52 24.21 22.25
N SER A 197 -7.54 23.77 21.51
CA SER A 197 -8.78 23.23 22.07
C SER A 197 -8.56 21.95 22.87
N LEU A 198 -7.71 21.02 22.41
CA LEU A 198 -7.40 19.80 23.18
C LEU A 198 -6.76 20.14 24.54
N ILE A 199 -5.86 21.12 24.57
CA ILE A 199 -5.23 21.59 25.80
C ILE A 199 -6.26 22.27 26.71
N GLU A 200 -7.10 23.14 26.14
CA GLU A 200 -8.16 23.87 26.86
C GLU A 200 -9.15 22.92 27.56
N VAL A 201 -9.54 21.82 26.90
CA VAL A 201 -10.44 20.80 27.49
C VAL A 201 -9.71 19.78 28.38
N GLY A 202 -8.44 20.00 28.68
CA GLY A 202 -7.70 19.22 29.69
C GLY A 202 -6.92 18.02 29.17
N ILE A 203 -6.77 17.83 27.85
CA ILE A 203 -5.88 16.80 27.26
C ILE A 203 -4.44 17.30 27.28
N SER A 204 -3.92 17.50 28.50
CA SER A 204 -2.59 18.02 28.81
C SER A 204 -1.69 16.91 29.38
N PRO A 205 -0.35 17.04 29.32
CA PRO A 205 0.43 18.19 28.84
C PRO A 205 0.47 18.31 27.31
N PHE A 206 0.96 19.44 26.82
CA PHE A 206 1.39 19.56 25.43
C PHE A 206 2.82 19.04 25.29
N ASN A 207 3.00 17.91 24.61
CA ASN A 207 4.27 17.22 24.43
C ASN A 207 5.11 17.75 23.25
N GLY A 208 4.69 18.85 22.60
CA GLY A 208 5.37 19.38 21.44
C GLY A 208 5.32 18.45 20.23
N PHE A 209 6.37 18.47 19.41
CA PHE A 209 6.58 17.51 18.33
C PHE A 209 7.36 16.31 18.86
N THR A 210 6.80 15.10 18.69
CA THR A 210 7.47 13.86 19.05
C THR A 210 6.91 12.70 18.24
N TYR A 211 7.75 11.70 17.95
CA TYR A 211 7.27 10.43 17.43
C TYR A 211 6.74 9.50 18.51
N ASP A 212 7.08 9.72 19.78
CA ASP A 212 6.71 8.80 20.86
C ASP A 212 5.21 8.85 21.15
N HIS A 213 4.64 7.68 21.44
CA HIS A 213 3.25 7.57 21.90
C HIS A 213 3.18 8.00 23.37
N LEU A 214 2.60 9.17 23.64
CA LEU A 214 2.52 9.77 24.97
C LEU A 214 1.12 10.30 25.25
N TYR A 215 0.64 10.07 26.48
CA TYR A 215 -0.56 10.74 27.01
C TYR A 215 -0.43 12.27 26.91
N GLY A 216 -1.54 12.95 26.59
CA GLY A 216 -1.62 14.39 26.40
C GLY A 216 -1.76 14.77 24.92
N THR A 217 -1.50 16.03 24.60
CA THR A 217 -1.59 16.56 23.24
C THR A 217 -0.22 16.58 22.59
N LYS A 218 -0.09 16.10 21.35
CA LYS A 218 1.18 16.09 20.60
C LYS A 218 0.99 16.40 19.12
N ILE A 219 2.07 16.88 18.50
CA ILE A 219 2.25 16.90 17.05
C ILE A 219 3.05 15.65 16.67
N GLY A 220 2.53 14.83 15.76
CA GLY A 220 3.22 13.63 15.26
C GLY A 220 4.04 13.89 14.00
N GLY A 221 4.66 12.82 13.49
CA GLY A 221 5.25 12.82 12.16
C GLY A 221 4.17 12.72 11.08
N THR A 222 4.56 12.96 9.84
CA THR A 222 3.71 12.71 8.68
C THR A 222 4.52 12.11 7.54
N ILE A 223 3.92 11.27 6.72
CA ILE A 223 4.55 10.78 5.49
C ILE A 223 4.32 11.71 4.28
N PHE A 224 3.71 12.88 4.50
CA PHE A 224 3.60 13.91 3.47
C PHE A 224 4.69 14.96 3.65
N ASP A 225 5.41 15.26 2.57
CA ASP A 225 6.43 16.31 2.59
C ASP A 225 5.81 17.72 2.59
N ARG A 226 6.67 18.74 2.61
CA ARG A 226 6.25 20.16 2.59
C ARG A 226 5.49 20.57 1.33
N PHE A 227 5.56 19.77 0.27
CA PHE A 227 4.85 19.99 -1.00
C PHE A 227 3.55 19.17 -1.08
N GLY A 228 3.22 18.42 -0.04
CA GLY A 228 2.05 17.54 -0.01
C GLY A 228 2.24 16.24 -0.80
N ARG A 229 3.47 15.90 -1.20
CA ARG A 229 3.79 14.61 -1.81
C ARG A 229 3.88 13.55 -0.72
N ARG A 230 3.21 12.42 -0.95
CA ARG A 230 3.24 11.24 -0.09
C ARG A 230 4.51 10.42 -0.34
N HIS A 231 5.18 10.06 0.74
CA HIS A 231 6.27 9.10 0.79
C HIS A 231 5.75 7.77 1.35
N THR A 232 5.91 6.67 0.61
CA THR A 232 5.28 5.39 0.95
C THR A 232 6.31 4.32 1.29
N ALA A 233 5.87 3.21 1.88
CA ALA A 233 6.75 2.07 2.15
C ALA A 233 7.40 1.52 0.86
N ALA A 234 6.84 1.76 -0.33
CA ALA A 234 7.45 1.38 -1.59
C ALA A 234 8.79 2.11 -1.84
N GLU A 235 8.96 3.33 -1.32
CA GLU A 235 10.21 4.09 -1.46
C GLU A 235 11.34 3.53 -0.59
N LEU A 236 11.02 2.77 0.46
CA LEU A 236 12.03 2.08 1.29
C LEU A 236 12.77 0.99 0.51
N LEU A 237 12.20 0.51 -0.61
CA LEU A 237 12.87 -0.38 -1.54
C LEU A 237 14.07 0.27 -2.22
N ALA A 238 14.20 1.60 -2.22
CA ALA A 238 15.41 2.27 -2.70
C ALA A 238 16.68 1.85 -1.95
N SER A 239 16.55 1.40 -0.71
CA SER A 239 17.65 0.91 0.11
C SER A 239 18.01 -0.56 -0.19
N ALA A 240 17.25 -1.25 -1.05
CA ALA A 240 17.50 -2.65 -1.41
C ALA A 240 18.76 -2.79 -2.28
N ASN A 241 19.41 -3.95 -2.19
CA ASN A 241 20.36 -4.35 -3.23
C ASN A 241 19.57 -4.72 -4.52
N PRO A 242 19.77 -3.99 -5.63
CA PRO A 242 19.00 -4.16 -6.86
C PRO A 242 19.29 -5.48 -7.59
N ASP A 243 20.46 -6.09 -7.36
CA ASP A 243 20.84 -7.37 -7.98
C ASP A 243 20.20 -8.57 -7.27
N ASN A 244 19.81 -8.38 -6.00
CA ASN A 244 19.30 -9.42 -5.13
C ASN A 244 17.77 -9.36 -4.96
N LEU A 245 17.15 -8.22 -5.24
CA LEU A 245 15.71 -8.05 -5.11
C LEU A 245 15.03 -8.16 -6.48
N HIS A 246 13.97 -8.97 -6.58
CA HIS A 246 13.00 -8.90 -7.67
C HIS A 246 11.61 -8.61 -7.09
N VAL A 247 10.91 -7.63 -7.65
CA VAL A 247 9.56 -7.27 -7.25
C VAL A 247 8.63 -7.49 -8.44
N LEU A 248 7.62 -8.35 -8.27
CA LEU A 248 6.56 -8.54 -9.25
C LEU A 248 5.29 -7.86 -8.76
N VAL A 249 4.86 -6.84 -9.48
CA VAL A 249 3.54 -6.20 -9.28
C VAL A 249 2.49 -6.88 -10.16
N HIS A 250 1.22 -6.71 -9.81
CA HIS A 250 0.10 -7.46 -10.39
C HIS A 250 0.21 -8.99 -10.23
N ALA A 251 0.99 -9.45 -9.25
CA ALA A 251 1.15 -10.85 -8.89
C ALA A 251 0.17 -11.24 -7.78
N THR A 252 -0.96 -11.86 -8.14
CA THR A 252 -1.94 -12.34 -7.17
C THR A 252 -1.57 -13.74 -6.69
N VAL A 253 -0.97 -13.83 -5.50
CA VAL A 253 -0.64 -15.13 -4.88
C VAL A 253 -1.92 -15.86 -4.49
N GLN A 254 -2.05 -17.12 -4.91
CA GLN A 254 -3.26 -17.93 -4.72
C GLN A 254 -3.05 -19.04 -3.68
N LYS A 255 -1.83 -19.57 -3.55
CA LYS A 255 -1.55 -20.72 -2.70
C LYS A 255 -0.06 -20.84 -2.33
N ILE A 256 0.22 -21.27 -1.11
CA ILE A 256 1.55 -21.72 -0.67
C ILE A 256 1.66 -23.24 -0.92
N VAL A 257 2.77 -23.65 -1.52
CA VAL A 257 3.09 -25.06 -1.81
C VAL A 257 3.91 -25.63 -0.66
N PHE A 258 3.52 -26.82 -0.20
CA PHE A 258 4.17 -27.52 0.91
C PHE A 258 4.73 -28.86 0.47
N ASP A 259 5.94 -29.16 0.91
CA ASP A 259 6.49 -30.50 0.99
C ASP A 259 6.00 -31.16 2.29
N LYS A 260 5.31 -32.28 2.15
CA LYS A 260 4.71 -33.06 3.25
C LYS A 260 5.45 -34.39 3.50
N THR A 261 6.63 -34.59 2.92
CA THR A 261 7.41 -35.84 3.08
C THR A 261 7.90 -36.05 4.51
N SER A 262 8.13 -34.97 5.26
CA SER A 262 8.50 -35.02 6.68
C SER A 262 7.29 -34.82 7.60
N LYS A 263 7.42 -35.20 8.89
CA LYS A 263 6.37 -35.02 9.90
C LYS A 263 5.87 -33.57 10.02
N ARG A 264 6.75 -32.59 9.76
CA ARG A 264 6.41 -31.18 9.78
C ARG A 264 6.38 -30.66 8.33
N PRO A 265 5.22 -30.27 7.79
CA PRO A 265 5.16 -29.71 6.45
C PRO A 265 6.09 -28.51 6.29
N ARG A 266 6.82 -28.46 5.17
CA ARG A 266 7.73 -27.36 4.85
C ARG A 266 7.19 -26.58 3.66
N ALA A 267 7.06 -25.26 3.79
CA ALA A 267 6.75 -24.40 2.67
C ALA A 267 7.92 -24.40 1.67
N VAL A 268 7.65 -24.61 0.37
CA VAL A 268 8.68 -24.76 -0.67
C VAL A 268 8.49 -23.84 -1.87
N GLY A 269 7.30 -23.28 -2.04
CA GLY A 269 7.03 -22.31 -3.10
C GLY A 269 5.66 -21.68 -2.99
N VAL A 270 5.31 -20.88 -3.98
CA VAL A 270 4.01 -20.23 -4.13
C VAL A 270 3.49 -20.39 -5.54
N ILE A 271 2.18 -20.41 -5.66
CA ILE A 271 1.44 -20.30 -6.92
C ILE A 271 0.81 -18.91 -6.98
N PHE A 272 1.05 -18.17 -8.04
CA PHE A 272 0.47 -16.85 -8.25
C PHE A 272 -0.05 -16.68 -9.68
N LYS A 273 -1.00 -15.76 -9.85
CA LYS A 273 -1.59 -15.41 -11.14
C LYS A 273 -1.08 -14.02 -11.54
N ASP A 274 -0.65 -13.88 -12.79
CA ASP A 274 -0.26 -12.58 -13.35
C ASP A 274 -1.45 -11.78 -13.87
N GLU A 275 -1.20 -10.56 -14.34
CA GLU A 275 -2.22 -9.65 -14.88
C GLU A 275 -2.92 -10.18 -16.14
N ASN A 276 -2.27 -11.05 -16.90
CA ASN A 276 -2.86 -11.70 -18.09
C ASN A 276 -3.65 -12.96 -17.73
N GLY A 277 -3.61 -13.33 -16.46
CA GLY A 277 -4.32 -14.46 -15.90
C GLY A 277 -3.61 -15.81 -16.03
N LYS A 278 -2.35 -15.82 -16.47
CA LYS A 278 -1.52 -17.02 -16.48
C LYS A 278 -1.09 -17.33 -15.04
N GLN A 279 -1.10 -18.62 -14.72
CA GLN A 279 -0.61 -19.13 -13.44
C GLN A 279 0.89 -19.40 -13.54
N ASN A 280 1.62 -18.96 -12.52
CA ASN A 280 3.06 -19.07 -12.40
C ASN A 280 3.44 -19.62 -11.01
N LYS A 281 4.62 -20.23 -10.90
CA LYS A 281 5.17 -20.84 -9.69
C LYS A 281 6.56 -20.30 -9.38
N ALA A 282 6.77 -19.88 -8.15
CA ALA A 282 8.09 -19.50 -7.63
C ALA A 282 8.47 -20.43 -6.47
N PHE A 283 9.72 -20.85 -6.42
CA PHE A 283 10.22 -21.82 -5.44
C PHE A 283 11.37 -21.26 -4.62
N LEU A 284 11.48 -21.76 -3.39
CA LEU A 284 12.61 -21.47 -2.53
C LEU A 284 13.89 -22.14 -3.04
N SER A 285 15.02 -21.50 -2.77
CA SER A 285 16.33 -22.10 -2.96
C SER A 285 16.51 -23.27 -1.99
N LYS A 286 17.44 -24.17 -2.30
CA LYS A 286 17.79 -25.29 -1.42
C LYS A 286 18.69 -24.86 -0.24
N ARG A 287 18.98 -23.56 -0.07
CA ARG A 287 19.81 -23.10 1.04
C ARG A 287 19.12 -23.35 2.38
N PRO A 288 19.89 -23.68 3.43
CA PRO A 288 19.36 -23.68 4.79
C PRO A 288 18.79 -22.31 5.14
N ARG A 289 17.64 -22.25 5.81
CA ARG A 289 16.91 -21.02 6.20
C ARG A 289 16.23 -20.24 5.08
N SER A 290 16.07 -20.80 3.88
CA SER A 290 15.19 -20.20 2.88
C SER A 290 13.73 -20.29 3.34
N GLU A 291 12.99 -19.18 3.24
CA GLU A 291 11.66 -19.03 3.88
C GLU A 291 10.65 -18.29 2.99
N ILE A 292 9.36 -18.62 3.20
CA ILE A 292 8.24 -17.87 2.65
C ILE A 292 7.65 -17.03 3.77
N ILE A 293 7.58 -15.71 3.56
CA ILE A 293 7.09 -14.76 4.56
C ILE A 293 5.79 -14.13 4.05
N VAL A 294 4.71 -14.31 4.80
CA VAL A 294 3.40 -13.74 4.47
C VAL A 294 3.29 -12.35 5.11
N SER A 295 3.23 -11.32 4.27
CA SER A 295 3.08 -9.90 4.66
C SER A 295 1.86 -9.25 4.00
N SER A 296 0.79 -10.04 3.80
CA SER A 296 -0.42 -9.66 3.04
C SER A 296 -1.47 -8.90 3.86
N GLY A 297 -1.08 -8.35 5.02
CA GLY A 297 -1.96 -7.60 5.92
C GLY A 297 -2.95 -8.47 6.71
N ALA A 298 -3.72 -7.83 7.59
CA ALA A 298 -4.65 -8.49 8.52
C ALA A 298 -5.77 -9.30 7.83
N LEU A 299 -6.15 -8.91 6.61
CA LEU A 299 -7.16 -9.62 5.81
C LEU A 299 -6.53 -10.64 4.85
N GLY A 300 -5.46 -10.26 4.13
CA GLY A 300 -4.89 -11.13 3.10
C GLY A 300 -4.07 -12.29 3.65
N SER A 301 -3.40 -12.10 4.79
CA SER A 301 -2.56 -13.15 5.39
C SER A 301 -3.38 -14.37 5.87
N PRO A 302 -4.44 -14.22 6.70
CA PRO A 302 -5.25 -15.36 7.10
C PRO A 302 -5.99 -15.98 5.91
N GLN A 303 -6.47 -15.17 4.95
CA GLN A 303 -7.09 -15.68 3.73
C GLN A 303 -6.14 -16.62 2.97
N LEU A 304 -4.88 -16.21 2.77
CA LEU A 304 -3.91 -17.03 2.05
C LEU A 304 -3.54 -18.31 2.83
N LEU A 305 -3.41 -18.24 4.15
CA LEU A 305 -3.16 -19.41 4.99
C LEU A 305 -4.30 -20.44 4.86
N LEU A 306 -5.55 -20.00 4.96
CA LEU A 306 -6.74 -20.84 4.79
C LEU A 306 -6.77 -21.50 3.41
N LEU A 307 -6.60 -20.73 2.33
CA LEU A 307 -6.54 -21.25 0.95
C LEU A 307 -5.37 -22.22 0.72
N SER A 308 -4.34 -22.12 1.56
CA SER A 308 -3.17 -23.00 1.52
C SER A 308 -3.27 -24.21 2.44
N GLY A 309 -4.43 -24.41 3.10
CA GLY A 309 -4.69 -25.55 3.99
C GLY A 309 -4.15 -25.41 5.41
N ILE A 310 -3.84 -24.18 5.86
CA ILE A 310 -3.47 -23.90 7.25
C ILE A 310 -4.63 -23.13 7.91
N GLY A 311 -5.30 -23.76 8.87
CA GLY A 311 -6.43 -23.17 9.58
C GLY A 311 -7.30 -24.21 10.28
N PRO A 312 -8.49 -23.84 10.79
CA PRO A 312 -9.35 -24.76 11.52
C PRO A 312 -9.76 -25.93 10.63
N LYS A 313 -9.43 -27.16 11.01
CA LYS A 313 -9.67 -28.37 10.21
C LYS A 313 -11.11 -28.47 9.70
N ALA A 314 -12.09 -28.26 10.58
CA ALA A 314 -13.51 -28.34 10.24
C ALA A 314 -13.93 -27.33 9.17
N ASP A 315 -13.42 -26.09 9.24
CA ASP A 315 -13.70 -25.03 8.26
C ASP A 315 -13.08 -25.38 6.89
N LEU A 316 -11.86 -25.93 6.89
CA LEU A 316 -11.15 -26.35 5.67
C LEU A 316 -11.84 -27.54 4.99
N GLU A 317 -12.21 -28.57 5.74
CA GLU A 317 -12.88 -29.77 5.23
C GLU A 317 -14.26 -29.43 4.64
N LYS A 318 -15.01 -28.54 5.28
CA LYS A 318 -16.30 -28.04 4.77
C LYS A 318 -16.20 -27.40 3.38
N LEU A 319 -15.05 -26.81 3.05
CA LEU A 319 -14.78 -26.16 1.77
C LEU A 319 -13.97 -27.05 0.80
N ASN A 320 -13.80 -28.34 1.11
CA ASN A 320 -12.98 -29.29 0.34
C ASN A 320 -11.51 -28.83 0.17
N ILE A 321 -10.95 -28.11 1.16
CA ILE A 321 -9.54 -27.71 1.17
C ILE A 321 -8.73 -28.75 1.92
N SER A 322 -7.74 -29.35 1.25
CA SER A 322 -6.85 -30.33 1.89
C SER A 322 -6.04 -29.70 3.03
N VAL A 323 -6.18 -30.26 4.23
CA VAL A 323 -5.49 -29.78 5.43
C VAL A 323 -3.98 -30.04 5.32
N VAL A 324 -3.20 -29.00 5.56
CA VAL A 324 -1.74 -29.03 5.74
C VAL A 324 -1.42 -29.01 7.23
N LEU A 325 -2.05 -28.11 7.96
CA LEU A 325 -1.88 -27.95 9.40
C LEU A 325 -3.20 -27.46 10.00
N ASP A 326 -3.69 -28.19 11.00
CA ASP A 326 -4.83 -27.75 11.80
C ASP A 326 -4.38 -26.65 12.76
N ASN A 327 -4.97 -25.46 12.63
CA ASN A 327 -4.70 -24.31 13.49
C ASN A 327 -5.99 -23.52 13.68
N GLU A 328 -6.61 -23.68 14.84
CA GLU A 328 -7.91 -23.07 15.19
C GLU A 328 -7.91 -21.53 15.21
N PHE A 329 -6.74 -20.90 15.31
CA PHE A 329 -6.62 -19.45 15.48
C PHE A 329 -6.50 -18.68 14.15
N VAL A 330 -6.26 -19.35 13.02
CA VAL A 330 -6.13 -18.66 11.72
C VAL A 330 -7.46 -18.02 11.33
N GLY A 331 -7.42 -16.70 11.12
CA GLY A 331 -8.61 -15.90 10.79
C GLY A 331 -9.50 -15.57 11.99
N LYS A 332 -9.08 -15.90 13.22
CA LYS A 332 -9.76 -15.51 14.46
C LYS A 332 -9.08 -14.30 15.11
N GLY A 333 -9.74 -13.70 16.11
CA GLY A 333 -9.18 -12.58 16.88
C GLY A 333 -8.98 -11.29 16.07
N MET A 334 -9.73 -11.11 14.97
CA MET A 334 -9.70 -9.86 14.21
C MET A 334 -10.24 -8.72 15.07
N ALA A 335 -9.49 -7.63 15.11
CA ALA A 335 -9.87 -6.41 15.80
C ALA A 335 -9.77 -5.23 14.82
N ASP A 336 -10.75 -4.34 14.91
CA ASP A 336 -10.76 -3.05 14.21
C ASP A 336 -11.13 -1.98 15.26
N ASN A 337 -10.33 -0.93 15.36
CA ASN A 337 -10.53 0.11 16.35
C ASN A 337 -11.76 0.93 15.95
N PRO A 338 -12.78 1.07 16.81
CA PRO A 338 -13.96 1.85 16.45
C PRO A 338 -13.58 3.32 16.28
N LEU A 339 -14.03 3.88 15.15
CA LEU A 339 -13.92 5.29 14.83
C LEU A 339 -15.28 5.96 15.01
N ASN A 340 -15.34 6.99 15.85
CA ASN A 340 -16.51 7.86 15.96
C ASN A 340 -16.17 9.26 15.46
N THR A 341 -17.04 9.83 14.63
CA THR A 341 -16.76 11.09 13.92
C THR A 341 -17.79 12.16 14.24
N ILE A 342 -17.32 13.38 14.51
CA ILE A 342 -18.13 14.59 14.55
C ILE A 342 -17.76 15.47 13.35
N TYR A 343 -18.78 15.86 12.59
CA TYR A 343 -18.65 16.78 11.46
C TYR A 343 -19.05 18.20 11.86
N ILE A 344 -18.14 19.15 11.69
CA ILE A 344 -18.44 20.58 11.94
C ILE A 344 -18.47 21.30 10.58
N PRO A 345 -19.64 21.73 10.09
CA PRO A 345 -19.74 22.50 8.86
C PRO A 345 -19.19 23.92 9.06
N THR A 346 -18.57 24.45 8.01
CA THR A 346 -18.04 25.83 7.99
C THR A 346 -18.56 26.58 6.77
N ASN A 347 -18.88 27.87 6.96
CA ASN A 347 -19.19 28.79 5.86
C ASN A 347 -17.94 29.49 5.29
N ARG A 348 -16.76 29.21 5.84
CA ARG A 348 -15.47 29.71 5.36
C ARG A 348 -14.65 28.60 4.74
N ASN A 349 -13.88 28.97 3.73
CA ASN A 349 -12.93 28.04 3.14
C ASN A 349 -11.78 27.73 4.12
N ILE A 350 -11.64 26.47 4.50
CA ILE A 350 -10.56 25.98 5.36
C ILE A 350 -9.58 25.19 4.50
N LYS A 351 -8.28 25.48 4.66
CA LYS A 351 -7.21 24.73 4.00
C LYS A 351 -7.31 23.24 4.36
N GLN A 352 -7.18 22.38 3.36
CA GLN A 352 -7.15 20.94 3.58
C GLN A 352 -6.00 20.56 4.50
N SER A 353 -6.30 19.72 5.49
CA SER A 353 -5.30 19.12 6.35
C SER A 353 -5.71 17.71 6.74
N LEU A 354 -4.74 16.80 6.74
CA LEU A 354 -4.89 15.49 7.38
C LEU A 354 -4.37 15.59 8.81
N ILE A 355 -4.28 14.45 9.50
CA ILE A 355 -3.92 14.38 10.91
C ILE A 355 -2.47 14.86 11.10
N GLN A 356 -2.30 15.92 11.89
CA GLN A 356 -1.00 16.43 12.33
C GLN A 356 -0.90 16.45 13.86
N VAL A 357 -2.01 16.73 14.53
CA VAL A 357 -2.16 16.79 15.99
C VAL A 357 -3.07 15.68 16.46
N VAL A 358 -2.67 15.05 17.57
CA VAL A 358 -3.51 14.08 18.29
C VAL A 358 -3.52 14.38 19.78
N GLY A 359 -4.66 14.16 20.42
CA GLY A 359 -4.79 14.03 21.86
C GLY A 359 -4.88 12.56 22.23
N ILE A 360 -4.05 12.10 23.16
CA ILE A 360 -4.09 10.72 23.67
C ILE A 360 -4.56 10.78 25.12
N THR A 361 -5.70 10.17 25.41
CA THR A 361 -6.27 10.15 26.77
C THR A 361 -5.64 9.05 27.63
N LYS A 362 -5.85 9.09 28.95
CA LYS A 362 -5.38 8.01 29.87
C LYS A 362 -6.06 6.67 29.60
N LEU A 363 -7.17 6.68 28.87
CA LEU A 363 -7.90 5.49 28.45
C LEU A 363 -7.39 4.92 27.11
N GLY A 364 -6.32 5.49 26.53
CA GLY A 364 -5.80 5.06 25.23
C GLY A 364 -6.64 5.52 24.03
N VAL A 365 -7.57 6.46 24.24
CA VAL A 365 -8.35 7.05 23.14
C VAL A 365 -7.52 8.10 22.42
N TYR A 366 -7.41 7.97 21.10
CA TYR A 366 -6.89 8.99 20.21
C TYR A 366 -8.01 9.92 19.78
N ILE A 367 -7.76 11.22 19.94
CA ILE A 367 -8.59 12.29 19.43
C ILE A 367 -7.79 12.96 18.32
N GLU A 368 -8.21 12.78 17.09
CA GLU A 368 -7.52 13.33 15.91
C GLU A 368 -8.47 14.18 15.09
N ALA A 369 -7.94 15.08 14.27
CA ALA A 369 -8.77 15.91 13.40
C ALA A 369 -8.19 16.10 12.01
N SER A 370 -9.08 16.36 11.07
CA SER A 370 -8.79 16.70 9.68
C SER A 370 -9.75 17.77 9.16
N SER A 371 -9.39 18.45 8.07
CA SER A 371 -10.16 19.57 7.53
C SER A 371 -10.12 19.65 6.01
N GLY A 372 -11.07 20.41 5.46
CA GLY A 372 -11.02 20.92 4.09
C GLY A 372 -11.33 19.85 3.04
N PHE A 373 -12.19 18.90 3.38
CA PHE A 373 -12.84 18.03 2.41
C PHE A 373 -14.11 18.70 1.94
N GLY A 374 -14.18 19.07 0.65
CA GLY A 374 -15.39 19.55 0.02
C GLY A 374 -15.71 18.71 -1.21
N GLN A 375 -16.99 18.41 -1.43
CA GLN A 375 -17.46 17.85 -2.69
C GLN A 375 -17.94 19.01 -3.60
N SER A 376 -17.44 19.06 -4.82
CA SER A 376 -18.03 19.83 -5.93
C SER A 376 -19.18 19.03 -6.56
N MET A 377 -20.01 19.66 -7.41
CA MET A 377 -21.02 18.92 -8.20
C MET A 377 -20.39 17.83 -9.07
N ASP A 378 -19.13 18.03 -9.48
CA ASP A 378 -18.34 17.12 -10.31
C ASP A 378 -17.55 16.07 -9.50
N SER A 379 -17.66 16.08 -8.16
CA SER A 379 -16.99 15.11 -7.31
C SER A 379 -17.69 13.75 -7.37
N ILE A 380 -16.92 12.67 -7.20
CA ILE A 380 -17.47 11.32 -7.13
C ILE A 380 -18.43 11.25 -5.94
N HIS A 381 -19.74 11.22 -6.21
CA HIS A 381 -20.81 11.10 -5.22
C HIS A 381 -20.81 9.69 -4.66
N TRP A 382 -19.98 9.44 -3.65
CA TRP A 382 -19.96 8.15 -2.96
C TRP A 382 -19.91 8.36 -1.45
N ASN A 383 -21.00 7.95 -0.79
CA ASN A 383 -21.20 8.15 0.64
C ASN A 383 -20.64 6.96 1.43
N ASN A 384 -19.33 6.95 1.69
CA ASN A 384 -18.64 5.89 2.44
C ASN A 384 -18.79 5.99 3.98
N GLY A 385 -19.75 6.76 4.50
CA GLY A 385 -19.90 7.02 5.95
C GLY A 385 -18.81 7.92 6.57
N ILE A 386 -17.63 8.03 5.94
CA ILE A 386 -16.53 8.95 6.28
C ILE A 386 -16.61 10.27 5.48
N VAL A 387 -17.35 10.28 4.37
CA VAL A 387 -17.44 11.44 3.46
C VAL A 387 -18.87 11.59 2.97
N SER A 388 -19.78 11.96 3.88
CA SER A 388 -21.06 12.55 3.46
C SER A 388 -20.83 14.05 3.35
N ALA A 389 -20.74 14.54 2.12
CA ALA A 389 -20.62 15.96 1.87
C ALA A 389 -21.64 16.35 0.83
N GLU A 390 -22.68 17.08 1.23
CA GLU A 390 -23.46 17.83 0.25
C GLU A 390 -22.54 18.83 -0.47
N VAL A 391 -22.77 18.96 -1.78
CA VAL A 391 -22.10 19.91 -2.67
C VAL A 391 -21.91 21.25 -1.96
N SER A 392 -20.69 21.81 -2.03
CA SER A 392 -20.28 23.11 -1.44
C SER A 392 -19.97 23.15 0.06
N THR A 393 -20.13 22.05 0.81
CA THR A 393 -19.85 22.05 2.26
C THR A 393 -18.48 21.48 2.55
N MET A 394 -17.60 22.26 3.19
CA MET A 394 -16.34 21.73 3.71
C MET A 394 -16.50 21.25 5.15
N PHE A 395 -16.02 20.04 5.40
CA PHE A 395 -16.16 19.41 6.71
C PHE A 395 -14.86 19.46 7.51
N LEU A 396 -15.05 19.64 8.81
CA LEU A 396 -14.07 19.39 9.85
C LEU A 396 -14.46 18.07 10.48
N CYS A 397 -13.50 17.15 10.60
CA CYS A 397 -13.73 15.82 11.13
C CYS A 397 -12.91 15.69 12.41
N VAL A 398 -13.57 15.46 13.55
CA VAL A 398 -12.92 15.00 14.79
C VAL A 398 -13.23 13.53 14.95
N CYS A 399 -12.17 12.72 15.04
CA CYS A 399 -12.19 11.28 15.11
C CYS A 399 -11.78 10.83 16.51
N LEU A 400 -12.61 10.00 17.14
CA LEU A 400 -12.27 9.26 18.35
C LEU A 400 -11.95 7.82 17.96
N VAL A 401 -10.68 7.43 18.09
CA VAL A 401 -10.19 6.08 17.84
C VAL A 401 -9.81 5.44 19.16
N TYR A 402 -10.51 4.36 19.53
CA TYR A 402 -10.20 3.60 20.74
C TYR A 402 -9.03 2.66 20.47
N SER A 403 -7.85 2.93 21.03
CA SER A 403 -6.72 2.00 20.91
C SER A 403 -6.88 0.86 21.93
N ASN A 404 -6.81 -0.39 21.48
CA ASN A 404 -6.67 -1.57 22.37
C ASN A 404 -5.21 -1.75 22.85
N GLU A 405 -4.44 -0.67 22.89
CA GLU A 405 -3.05 -0.65 23.36
C GLU A 405 -2.93 -0.91 24.85
#